data_AF-A0A8T3UTF5-F1
#
_entry.id   AF-A0A8T3UTF5-F1
#
_cell.length_a   1.000
_cell.length_b   1.000
_cell.length_c   1.000
_cell.angle_alpha   90.00
_cell.angle_beta   90.00
_cell.angle_gamma   90.00
#
_symmetry.space_group_name_H-M   'P 1'
#
loop_
_entity.id
_entity.type
_entity.pdbx_description
1 polymer ?
#
loop_
_entity_poly.entity_id
_entity_poly.type
_entity_poly.pdbx_seq_one_letter_code
_entity_poly.pdbx_strand_id
1 'polypeptide(L)'
;DRVSEESRRWLASCGLTVEQMQNQMDPVYTPARKIHLYHCDHRGLPLALISTEGATAWCAEYDEWGNLLNEENPHQLQQLIRLPGQQYDEESG
;
A
#
# COMPACT_ATOMS: atom_id res chain seq x y z
N ASP A 1 -27.78 -13.46 6.57
CA ASP A 1 -27.55 -13.37 8.02
C ASP A 1 -26.11 -13.79 8.30
N ARG A 2 -25.24 -12.89 8.79
CA ARG A 2 -23.77 -13.03 8.71
C ARG A 2 -23.13 -13.82 9.86
N VAL A 3 -23.91 -14.30 10.82
CA VAL A 3 -23.43 -15.01 12.01
C VAL A 3 -23.94 -16.44 11.97
N SER A 4 -23.06 -17.42 12.14
CA SER A 4 -23.43 -18.83 12.12
C SER A 4 -24.24 -19.22 13.37
N GLU A 5 -25.04 -20.28 13.26
CA GLU A 5 -25.79 -20.86 14.39
C GLU A 5 -24.87 -21.27 15.55
N GLU A 6 -23.67 -21.78 15.24
CA GLU A 6 -22.66 -22.12 16.22
C GLU A 6 -22.17 -20.89 17.01
N SER A 7 -21.85 -19.79 16.31
CA SER A 7 -21.45 -18.55 16.95
C SER A 7 -22.56 -17.94 17.81
N ARG A 8 -23.83 -18.09 17.40
CA ARG A 8 -24.98 -17.65 18.21
C ARG A 8 -25.13 -18.45 19.50
N ARG A 9 -24.96 -19.77 19.43
CA ARG A 9 -25.01 -20.64 20.62
C ARG A 9 -23.88 -20.32 21.59
N TRP A 10 -22.67 -20.07 21.07
CA TRP A 10 -21.54 -19.66 21.87
C TRP A 10 -21.78 -18.31 22.57
N LEU A 11 -22.23 -17.28 21.84
CA LEU A 11 -22.58 -15.98 22.42
C LEU A 11 -23.64 -16.11 23.52
N ALA A 12 -24.69 -16.90 23.27
CA ALA A 12 -25.73 -17.16 24.25
C ALA A 12 -25.20 -17.86 25.51
N SER A 13 -24.25 -18.79 25.37
CA SER A 13 -23.59 -19.43 26.52
C SER A 13 -22.77 -18.47 27.37
N CYS A 14 -22.27 -17.38 26.76
CA CYS A 14 -21.58 -16.29 27.44
C CYS A 14 -22.53 -15.20 27.98
N GLY A 15 -23.85 -15.34 27.79
CA GLY A 15 -24.84 -14.33 28.19
C GLY A 15 -24.87 -13.09 27.29
N LEU A 16 -24.36 -13.20 26.06
CA LEU A 16 -24.29 -12.10 25.09
C LEU A 16 -25.24 -12.32 23.90
N THR A 17 -25.81 -11.23 23.40
CA THR A 17 -26.52 -11.22 22.11
C THR A 17 -25.60 -10.76 20.98
N VAL A 18 -25.96 -11.08 19.73
CA VAL A 18 -25.24 -10.59 18.54
C VAL A 18 -25.23 -9.06 18.49
N GLU A 19 -26.32 -8.42 18.88
CA GLU A 19 -26.45 -6.96 18.93
C GLU A 19 -25.53 -6.34 19.99
N GLN A 20 -25.46 -6.91 21.19
CA GLN A 20 -24.55 -6.46 22.24
C GLN A 20 -23.09 -6.59 21.80
N MET A 21 -22.73 -7.69 21.12
CA MET A 21 -21.39 -7.88 20.58
C MET A 21 -21.07 -6.84 19.49
N GLN A 22 -22.00 -6.59 18.55
CA GLN A 22 -21.82 -5.59 17.50
C GLN A 22 -21.60 -4.18 18.07
N ASN A 23 -22.32 -3.81 19.13
CA ASN A 23 -22.19 -2.50 19.77
C ASN A 23 -20.90 -2.34 20.59
N GLN A 24 -20.18 -3.43 20.88
CA GLN A 24 -18.90 -3.43 21.61
C GLN A 24 -17.69 -3.54 20.67
N MET A 25 -17.90 -3.88 19.40
CA MET A 25 -16.81 -3.95 18.44
C MET A 25 -16.37 -2.55 18.02
N ASP A 26 -15.05 -2.36 17.92
CA ASP A 26 -14.50 -1.18 17.26
C ASP A 26 -15.02 -1.12 15.81
N PRO A 27 -15.21 0.09 15.26
CA PRO A 27 -15.54 0.23 13.85
C PRO A 27 -14.47 -0.45 13.00
N VAL A 28 -14.88 -1.04 11.89
CA VAL A 28 -13.97 -1.70 10.95
C VAL A 28 -12.87 -0.71 10.55
N TYR A 29 -11.62 -1.06 10.87
CA TYR A 29 -10.48 -0.26 10.49
C TYR A 29 -10.40 -0.16 8.97
N THR A 30 -10.48 1.07 8.46
CA THR A 30 -10.25 1.38 7.06
C THR A 30 -8.99 2.22 6.96
N PRO A 31 -7.85 1.65 6.51
CA PRO A 31 -6.61 2.41 6.44
C PRO A 31 -6.76 3.58 5.47
N ALA A 32 -6.26 4.74 5.89
CA ALA A 32 -6.04 5.84 4.96
C ALA A 32 -5.02 5.40 3.91
N ARG A 33 -5.35 5.59 2.63
CA ARG A 33 -4.47 5.24 1.51
C ARG A 33 -3.94 6.52 0.89
N LYS A 34 -2.62 6.61 0.72
CA LYS A 34 -1.98 7.64 -0.08
C LYS A 34 -1.69 7.06 -1.47
N ILE A 35 -2.17 7.72 -2.52
CA ILE A 35 -2.05 7.25 -3.91
C ILE A 35 -1.01 8.10 -4.63
N HIS A 36 -0.12 7.44 -5.35
CA HIS A 36 0.75 8.06 -6.34
C HIS A 36 0.66 7.29 -7.66
N LEU A 37 0.85 7.99 -8.77
CA LEU A 37 0.88 7.45 -10.12
C LEU A 37 2.34 7.31 -10.56
N TYR A 38 2.66 6.18 -11.17
CA TYR A 38 3.97 5.97 -11.77
C TYR A 38 4.07 6.66 -13.12
N HIS A 39 5.09 7.50 -13.29
CA HIS A 39 5.58 7.90 -14.60
C HIS A 39 6.78 7.01 -14.93
N CYS A 40 6.65 6.17 -15.96
CA CYS A 40 7.72 5.29 -16.42
C CYS A 40 8.27 5.71 -17.79
N ASP A 41 9.52 5.35 -18.06
CA ASP A 41 10.08 5.41 -19.42
C ASP A 41 9.54 4.27 -20.30
N HIS A 42 10.02 4.19 -21.55
CA HIS A 42 9.61 3.17 -22.52
C HIS A 42 10.03 1.73 -22.16
N ARG A 43 10.99 1.55 -21.23
CA ARG A 43 11.41 0.25 -20.70
C ARG A 43 10.53 -0.19 -19.53
N GLY A 44 9.68 0.71 -19.02
CA GLY A 44 8.90 0.52 -17.80
C GLY A 44 9.63 0.93 -16.53
N LEU A 45 10.79 1.59 -16.62
CA LEU A 45 11.55 2.04 -15.46
C LEU A 45 10.86 3.25 -14.81
N PRO A 46 10.55 3.21 -13.50
CA PRO A 46 9.95 4.35 -12.79
C PRO A 46 10.88 5.56 -12.78
N LEU A 47 10.45 6.69 -13.36
CA LEU A 47 11.19 7.96 -13.31
C LEU A 47 10.62 8.93 -12.27
N ALA A 48 9.31 8.86 -12.00
CA ALA A 48 8.68 9.71 -10.99
C ALA A 48 7.42 9.08 -10.36
N LEU A 49 7.11 9.52 -9.14
CA LEU A 49 5.83 9.33 -8.47
C LEU A 49 5.07 10.64 -8.46
N ILE A 50 3.91 10.66 -9.11
CA ILE A 50 3.05 11.84 -9.20
C ILE A 50 1.91 11.71 -8.20
N SER A 51 1.72 12.73 -7.36
CA SER A 51 0.60 12.78 -6.42
C SER A 51 -0.73 12.93 -7.15
N THR A 52 -1.83 12.71 -6.44
CA THR A 52 -3.19 12.93 -6.97
C THR A 52 -3.46 14.38 -7.37
N GLU A 53 -2.66 15.31 -6.85
CA GLU A 53 -2.71 16.75 -7.17
C GLU A 53 -1.81 17.12 -8.37
N GLY A 54 -1.11 16.14 -8.97
CA GLY A 54 -0.21 16.35 -10.09
C GLY A 54 1.20 16.81 -9.72
N ALA A 55 1.54 16.84 -8.42
CA ALA A 55 2.88 17.21 -7.96
C ALA A 55 3.85 16.01 -8.03
N THR A 56 5.11 16.27 -8.39
CA THR A 56 6.17 15.26 -8.27
C THR A 56 6.51 15.05 -6.80
N ALA A 57 6.18 13.88 -6.27
CA ALA A 57 6.46 13.53 -4.88
C ALA A 57 7.81 12.82 -4.71
N TRP A 58 8.33 12.25 -5.80
CA TRP A 58 9.61 11.57 -5.92
C TRP A 58 10.01 11.53 -7.39
N CYS A 59 11.30 11.69 -7.70
CA CYS A 59 11.84 11.35 -9.02
C CYS A 59 13.27 10.84 -8.92
N ALA A 60 13.67 10.12 -9.96
CA ALA A 60 15.00 9.57 -10.09
C ALA A 60 15.49 9.63 -11.53
N GLU A 61 16.79 9.80 -11.67
CA GLU A 61 17.51 9.69 -12.93
C GLU A 61 18.34 8.41 -12.93
N TYR A 62 18.31 7.70 -14.05
CA TYR A 62 19.00 6.42 -14.21
C TYR A 62 19.88 6.44 -15.45
N ASP A 63 20.96 5.67 -15.42
CA ASP A 63 21.75 5.40 -16.62
C ASP A 63 21.05 4.39 -17.57
N GLU A 64 21.73 4.06 -18.66
CA GLU A 64 21.22 3.13 -19.68
C GLU A 64 21.05 1.70 -19.15
N TRP A 65 21.70 1.33 -18.05
CA TRP A 65 21.61 0.03 -17.40
C TRP A 65 20.62 0.00 -16.23
N GLY A 66 20.04 1.15 -15.87
CA GLY A 66 19.07 1.26 -14.78
C GLY A 66 19.70 1.54 -13.41
N ASN A 67 20.97 1.91 -13.35
CA ASN A 67 21.61 2.33 -12.10
C ASN A 67 21.19 3.75 -11.75
N LEU A 68 20.91 4.00 -10.46
CA LEU A 68 20.48 5.31 -9.96
C LEU A 68 21.63 6.32 -10.04
N LEU A 69 21.43 7.42 -10.77
CA LEU A 69 22.38 8.52 -10.88
C LEU A 69 22.05 9.65 -9.89
N ASN A 70 20.77 9.97 -9.76
CA ASN A 70 20.26 11.01 -8.87
C ASN A 70 18.86 10.68 -8.37
N GLU A 71 18.51 11.17 -7.19
CA GLU A 71 17.19 11.02 -6.59
C GLU A 71 16.76 12.31 -5.88
N GLU A 72 15.54 12.78 -6.17
CA GLU A 72 14.86 13.78 -5.36
C GLU A 72 13.70 13.13 -4.61
N ASN A 73 13.85 13.04 -3.28
CA ASN A 73 12.90 12.36 -2.40
C ASN A 73 12.56 13.19 -1.14
N PRO A 74 11.90 14.36 -1.29
CA PRO A 74 11.61 15.25 -0.16
C PRO A 74 10.65 14.64 0.87
N HIS A 75 9.94 13.57 0.50
CA HIS A 75 8.95 12.90 1.33
C HIS A 75 9.41 11.53 1.85
N GLN A 76 10.68 11.16 1.64
CA GLN A 76 11.27 9.88 2.06
C GLN A 76 10.40 8.67 1.66
N LEU A 77 9.84 8.72 0.44
CA LEU A 77 9.04 7.65 -0.11
C LEU A 77 9.92 6.44 -0.40
N GLN A 78 9.41 5.25 -0.09
CA GLN A 78 10.04 4.00 -0.46
C GLN A 78 9.55 3.57 -1.84
N GLN A 79 10.43 3.63 -2.84
CA GLN A 79 10.18 3.15 -4.18
C GLN A 79 11.10 1.96 -4.49
N LEU A 80 10.52 0.75 -4.48
CA LEU A 80 11.25 -0.50 -4.73
C LEU A 80 11.04 -1.10 -6.12
N ILE A 81 10.15 -0.57 -6.96
CA ILE A 81 9.90 -1.11 -8.30
C ILE A 81 11.04 -0.68 -9.22
N ARG A 82 11.53 -1.61 -10.06
CA ARG A 82 12.56 -1.34 -11.07
C ARG A 82 11.99 -1.66 -12.46
N LEU A 83 12.76 -2.32 -13.31
CA LEU A 83 12.26 -2.80 -14.60
C LEU A 83 11.09 -3.79 -14.41
N PRO A 84 10.27 -4.01 -15.45
CA PRO A 84 9.12 -4.91 -15.36
C PRO A 84 9.48 -6.29 -14.76
N GLY A 85 8.81 -6.63 -13.67
CA GLY A 85 9.04 -7.89 -12.95
C GLY A 85 10.18 -7.86 -11.92
N GLN A 86 10.83 -6.70 -11.71
CA GLN A 86 11.91 -6.54 -10.73
C GLN A 86 11.54 -5.61 -9.59
N GLN A 87 12.01 -5.98 -8.40
CA GLN A 87 12.06 -5.10 -7.23
C GLN A 87 13.52 -4.88 -6.86
N TYR A 88 13.82 -3.71 -6.30
CA TYR A 88 15.10 -3.40 -5.70
C TYR A 88 15.31 -4.24 -4.45
N ASP A 89 16.47 -4.88 -4.39
CA ASP A 89 17.00 -5.51 -3.20
C ASP A 89 18.49 -5.15 -3.06
N GLU A 90 18.96 -5.06 -1.81
CA GLU A 90 20.35 -4.64 -1.52
C GLU A 90 21.40 -5.66 -1.99
N GLU A 91 21.03 -6.91 -2.25
CA GLU A 91 21.96 -7.97 -2.66
C GLU A 91 22.32 -7.86 -4.15
N SER A 92 21.33 -7.53 -4.99
CA SER A 92 21.47 -7.51 -6.44
C SER A 92 21.73 -6.13 -7.02
N GLY A 93 21.35 -5.06 -6.31
CA GLY A 93 21.47 -3.67 -6.77
C GLY A 93 20.30 -3.22 -7.62
#